data_AF-A0A7Y4X4Q5-F1
#
_entry.id   AF-A0A7Y4X4Q5-F1
#
_cell.length_a   1.000
_cell.length_b   1.000
_cell.length_c   1.000
_cell.angle_alpha   90.00
_cell.angle_beta   90.00
_cell.angle_gamma   90.00
#
_symmetry.space_group_name_H-M   'P 1'
#
loop_
_entity.id
_entity.type
_entity.pdbx_description
1 polymer ?
#
loop_
_entity_poly.entity_id
_entity_poly.type
_entity_poly.pdbx_seq_one_letter_code
_entity_poly.pdbx_strand_id
1 'polypeptide(L)'
;MTDRRLWHFASTLSALLLLLPVGTQAQNGKKERTLTPVTAERLLKGTNETTSWLMYGGNYENWRFSPLTDVDRKNVKKLQVEWIFQTGIPGQLEAAPIVADGIMYLPASYNHLYALDAVTGEPLWKYDHPLPDDLRIC
;
A
#
# COMPACT_ATOMS: atom_id res chain seq x y z
N MET A 1 5.34 58.12 58.92
CA MET A 1 5.69 57.35 60.13
C MET A 1 4.62 56.30 60.35
N THR A 2 4.99 55.04 60.10
CA THR A 2 4.43 53.78 60.66
C THR A 2 2.97 53.73 61.13
N ASP A 3 2.12 53.00 60.36
CA ASP A 3 1.20 51.95 60.83
C ASP A 3 0.49 51.32 59.61
N ARG A 4 0.65 50.04 59.27
CA ARG A 4 0.05 48.79 59.79
C ARG A 4 -1.49 48.72 59.72
N ARG A 5 -1.93 47.56 59.18
CA ARG A 5 -3.24 46.88 59.27
C ARG A 5 -4.28 47.22 58.20
N LEU A 6 -5.14 46.31 57.73
CA LEU A 6 -5.28 44.85 57.66
C LEU A 6 -6.48 44.65 56.69
N TRP A 7 -6.44 43.71 55.74
CA TRP A 7 -7.47 42.72 55.31
C TRP A 7 -8.96 43.18 55.36
N HIS A 8 -9.87 43.03 54.38
CA HIS A 8 -10.00 42.32 53.11
C HIS A 8 -11.37 42.72 52.52
N PHE A 9 -11.47 43.13 51.25
CA PHE A 9 -12.66 43.13 50.38
C PHE A 9 -12.11 43.54 49.00
N ALA A 10 -12.39 42.96 47.84
CA ALA A 10 -13.39 42.00 47.44
C ALA A 10 -12.98 41.40 46.06
N SER A 11 -13.61 40.27 45.76
CA SER A 11 -14.22 40.01 44.45
C SER A 11 -13.34 39.60 43.26
N THR A 12 -13.46 38.30 42.95
CA THR A 12 -13.74 37.71 41.62
C THR A 12 -12.96 38.19 40.40
N LEU A 13 -12.13 37.30 39.86
CA LEU A 13 -12.23 36.91 38.44
C LEU A 13 -11.50 35.57 38.25
N SER A 14 -12.30 34.50 38.21
CA SER A 14 -11.85 33.16 37.84
C SER A 14 -11.43 33.22 36.36
N ALA A 15 -10.13 33.09 36.09
CA ALA A 15 -9.61 33.02 34.74
C ALA A 15 -10.03 31.68 34.12
N LEU A 16 -11.09 31.75 33.32
CA LEU A 16 -11.61 30.67 32.48
C LEU A 16 -10.54 30.30 31.44
N LEU A 17 -9.78 29.24 31.71
CA LEU A 17 -8.81 28.67 30.78
C LEU A 17 -9.59 28.07 29.59
N LEU A 18 -9.59 28.76 28.46
CA LEU A 18 -10.17 28.32 27.20
C LEU A 18 -9.54 26.98 26.79
N LEU A 19 -10.29 25.90 27.00
CA LEU A 19 -10.10 24.60 26.36
C LEU A 19 -10.26 24.80 24.84
N LEU A 20 -9.14 25.04 24.15
CA LEU A 20 -9.10 24.82 22.72
C LEU A 20 -9.37 23.33 22.47
N PRO A 21 -10.37 22.97 21.66
CA PRO A 21 -10.49 21.58 21.23
C PRO A 21 -9.24 21.27 20.42
N VAL A 22 -8.42 20.35 20.93
CA VAL A 22 -7.36 19.71 20.16
C VAL A 22 -8.02 19.25 18.87
N GLY A 23 -7.65 19.90 17.77
CA GLY A 23 -8.16 19.55 16.45
C GLY A 23 -7.97 18.06 16.24
N THR A 24 -9.06 17.36 15.93
CA THR A 24 -9.01 15.98 15.49
C THR A 24 -8.09 15.94 14.28
N GLN A 25 -6.83 15.52 14.46
CA GLN A 25 -5.99 15.18 13.32
C GLN A 25 -6.71 14.05 12.60
N ALA A 26 -7.15 14.33 11.38
CA ALA A 26 -7.52 13.30 10.43
C ALA A 26 -6.29 12.40 10.27
N GLN A 27 -6.33 11.22 10.92
CA GLN A 27 -5.38 10.16 10.68
C GLN A 27 -5.66 9.70 9.26
N ASN A 28 -4.92 10.28 8.31
CA ASN A 28 -4.94 9.86 6.91
C ASN A 28 -4.37 8.44 6.91
N GLY A 29 -5.25 7.44 7.01
CA GLY A 29 -4.93 6.06 7.33
C GLY A 29 -4.17 5.36 6.22
N LYS A 30 -2.90 5.72 6.00
CA LYS A 30 -1.98 4.82 5.30
C LYS A 30 -1.74 3.65 6.24
N LYS A 31 -2.47 2.56 5.99
CA LYS A 31 -2.27 1.27 6.66
C LYS A 31 -0.79 0.91 6.51
N GLU A 32 -0.07 0.86 7.63
CA GLU A 32 1.33 0.49 7.64
C GLU A 32 1.44 -0.97 7.19
N ARG A 33 2.13 -1.22 6.07
CA ARG A 33 2.27 -2.55 5.49
C ARG A 33 3.56 -3.16 6.03
N THR A 34 3.42 -4.25 6.79
CA THR A 34 4.57 -5.03 7.24
C THR A 34 5.01 -5.96 6.14
N LEU A 35 6.16 -5.70 5.53
CA LEU A 35 6.76 -6.60 4.55
C LEU A 35 7.45 -7.75 5.27
N THR A 36 7.01 -8.96 4.98
CA THR A 36 7.66 -10.17 5.47
C THR A 36 8.83 -10.50 4.54
N PRO A 37 10.04 -10.79 5.05
CA PRO A 37 11.15 -11.20 4.20
C PRO A 37 10.80 -12.40 3.32
N VAL A 38 11.18 -12.35 2.04
CA VAL A 38 11.00 -13.46 1.10
C VAL A 38 12.17 -14.43 1.26
N THR A 39 12.07 -15.34 2.22
CA THR A 39 13.08 -16.38 2.46
C THR A 39 12.87 -17.60 1.57
N ALA A 40 13.87 -18.49 1.49
CA ALA A 40 13.75 -19.76 0.77
C ALA A 40 12.59 -20.62 1.30
N GLU A 41 12.42 -20.66 2.64
CA GLU A 41 11.33 -21.40 3.28
C GLU A 41 9.97 -20.83 2.94
N ARG A 42 9.85 -19.50 2.79
CA ARG A 42 8.62 -18.85 2.32
C ARG A 42 8.31 -19.23 0.87
N LEU A 43 9.32 -19.19 -0.01
CA LEU A 43 9.16 -19.57 -1.42
C LEU A 43 8.77 -21.04 -1.60
N LEU A 44 9.30 -21.94 -0.76
CA LEU A 44 8.93 -23.36 -0.76
C LEU A 44 7.45 -23.61 -0.44
N LYS A 45 6.76 -22.67 0.21
CA LYS A 45 5.30 -22.76 0.40
C LYS A 45 4.54 -22.63 -0.92
N GLY A 46 5.11 -21.94 -1.92
CA GLY A 46 4.47 -21.67 -3.20
C GLY A 46 3.08 -21.06 -3.01
N THR A 47 2.08 -21.62 -3.70
CA THR A 47 0.70 -21.13 -3.63
C THR A 47 -0.08 -21.57 -2.39
N ASN A 48 0.55 -22.32 -1.46
CA ASN A 48 -0.04 -22.59 -0.14
C ASN A 48 -0.08 -21.33 0.75
N GLU A 49 0.76 -20.33 0.47
CA GLU A 49 0.61 -19.00 1.07
C GLU A 49 -0.43 -18.20 0.28
N THR A 50 -1.70 -18.37 0.62
CA THR A 50 -2.82 -17.86 -0.20
C THR A 50 -2.97 -16.34 -0.24
N THR A 51 -2.25 -15.60 0.61
CA THR A 51 -2.24 -14.13 0.64
C THR A 51 -1.23 -13.51 -0.32
N SER A 52 -0.36 -14.32 -0.94
CA SER A 52 0.75 -13.84 -1.76
C SER A 52 0.93 -14.68 -3.04
N TRP A 53 1.51 -14.06 -4.06
CA TRP A 53 1.97 -14.71 -5.28
C TRP A 53 3.43 -14.29 -5.52
N LEU A 54 4.36 -15.06 -4.95
CA LEU A 54 5.76 -14.63 -4.80
C LEU A 54 6.66 -14.98 -5.99
N MET A 55 6.18 -15.79 -6.93
CA MET A 55 6.97 -16.35 -8.03
C MET A 55 6.20 -16.24 -9.34
N TYR A 56 6.90 -16.13 -10.47
CA TYR A 56 6.28 -16.02 -11.79
C TYR A 56 5.22 -17.10 -12.07
N GLY A 57 5.49 -18.34 -11.65
CA GLY A 57 4.61 -19.49 -11.78
C GLY A 57 3.74 -19.82 -10.57
N GLY A 58 3.78 -19.00 -9.52
CA GLY A 58 3.15 -19.24 -8.22
C GLY A 58 3.93 -20.20 -7.31
N ASN A 59 4.58 -21.21 -7.86
CA ASN A 59 5.43 -22.18 -7.15
C ASN A 59 6.66 -22.59 -7.99
N TYR A 60 7.55 -23.39 -7.42
CA TYR A 60 8.75 -23.90 -8.12
C TYR A 60 8.41 -24.85 -9.28
N GLU A 61 7.27 -25.54 -9.19
CA GLU A 61 6.76 -26.41 -10.24
C GLU A 61 6.18 -25.62 -11.43
N ASN A 62 5.99 -24.30 -11.27
CA ASN A 62 5.52 -23.36 -12.28
C ASN A 62 4.15 -23.73 -12.87
N TRP A 63 3.22 -24.20 -12.04
CA TRP A 63 1.91 -24.66 -12.49
C TRP A 63 0.90 -23.53 -12.72
N ARG A 64 1.17 -22.33 -12.20
CA ARG A 64 0.22 -21.19 -12.23
C ARG A 64 -1.15 -21.56 -11.65
N PHE A 65 -1.16 -22.39 -10.60
CA PHE A 65 -2.37 -22.87 -9.95
C PHE A 65 -2.58 -22.18 -8.59
N SER A 66 -3.71 -21.50 -8.42
CA SER A 66 -4.14 -20.92 -7.15
C SER A 66 -5.13 -21.85 -6.43
N PRO A 67 -4.94 -22.15 -5.14
CA PRO A 67 -5.90 -22.92 -4.35
C PRO A 67 -7.08 -22.08 -3.82
N LEU A 68 -7.14 -20.78 -4.11
CA LEU A 68 -8.24 -19.90 -3.70
C LEU A 68 -9.57 -20.34 -4.35
N THR A 69 -10.66 -20.23 -3.59
CA THR A 69 -12.00 -20.69 -4.02
C THR A 69 -13.08 -19.62 -3.88
N ASP A 70 -12.71 -18.40 -3.47
CA ASP A 70 -13.62 -17.26 -3.32
C ASP A 70 -14.36 -16.93 -4.63
N VAL A 71 -13.71 -17.18 -5.77
CA VAL A 71 -14.29 -17.10 -7.11
C VAL A 71 -14.43 -18.51 -7.68
N ASP A 72 -15.64 -18.89 -8.06
CA ASP A 72 -15.96 -20.21 -8.58
C ASP A 72 -16.94 -20.14 -9.76
N ARG A 73 -17.29 -21.31 -10.33
CA ARG A 73 -18.21 -21.43 -11.48
C ARG A 73 -19.63 -20.90 -11.18
N LYS A 74 -20.02 -20.77 -9.92
CA LYS A 74 -21.36 -20.33 -9.52
C LYS A 74 -21.42 -18.80 -9.41
N ASN A 75 -20.32 -18.16 -9.02
CA ASN A 75 -20.28 -16.72 -8.75
C ASN A 75 -19.45 -15.89 -9.74
N VAL A 76 -18.65 -16.49 -10.63
CA VAL A 76 -17.79 -15.77 -11.60
C VAL A 76 -18.54 -14.73 -12.44
N LYS A 77 -19.83 -14.98 -12.73
CA LYS A 77 -20.72 -14.05 -13.43
C LYS A 77 -21.01 -12.73 -12.69
N LYS A 78 -20.63 -12.63 -11.41
CA LYS A 78 -20.80 -11.44 -10.57
C LYS A 78 -19.53 -10.59 -10.49
N LEU A 79 -18.44 -11.01 -11.13
CA LEU A 79 -17.20 -10.24 -11.13
C LEU A 79 -17.42 -8.88 -11.78
N GLN A 80 -16.79 -7.88 -11.19
CA GLN A 80 -16.75 -6.52 -11.67
C GLN A 80 -15.30 -6.02 -11.60
N VAL A 81 -15.00 -4.99 -12.38
CA VAL A 81 -13.71 -4.32 -12.30
C VAL A 81 -13.68 -3.53 -10.99
N GLU A 82 -12.74 -3.84 -10.11
CA GLU A 82 -12.54 -3.10 -8.85
C GLU A 82 -11.69 -1.85 -9.08
N TRP A 83 -10.62 -1.94 -9.88
CA TRP A 83 -9.80 -0.80 -10.26
C TRP A 83 -9.07 -1.03 -11.58
N ILE A 84 -8.61 0.05 -12.20
CA ILE A 84 -7.80 0.06 -13.41
C ILE A 84 -6.57 0.95 -13.17
N PHE A 85 -5.38 0.42 -13.43
CA PHE A 85 -4.14 1.18 -13.42
C PHE A 85 -3.62 1.35 -14.86
N GLN A 86 -3.34 2.59 -15.25
CA GLN A 86 -2.75 2.91 -16.56
C GLN A 86 -1.26 3.16 -16.37
N THR A 87 -0.40 2.35 -17.00
CA THR A 87 1.07 2.51 -16.89
C THR A 87 1.54 3.82 -17.51
N GLY A 88 0.86 4.29 -18.56
CA GLY A 88 1.26 5.46 -19.35
C GLY A 88 2.50 5.22 -20.22
N ILE A 89 3.00 3.97 -20.27
CA ILE A 89 4.16 3.58 -21.07
C ILE A 89 3.66 2.86 -22.33
N PRO A 90 4.00 3.34 -23.53
CA PRO A 90 3.66 2.64 -24.77
C PRO A 90 4.49 1.35 -24.89
N GLY A 91 3.99 0.36 -25.62
CA GLY A 91 4.70 -0.90 -25.87
C GLY A 91 3.94 -2.13 -25.39
N GLN A 92 4.56 -3.30 -25.50
CA GLN A 92 3.97 -4.58 -25.11
C GLN A 92 4.05 -4.80 -23.59
N LEU A 93 2.95 -5.32 -23.03
CA LEU A 93 2.87 -5.71 -21.63
C LEU A 93 2.72 -7.24 -21.55
N GLU A 94 3.82 -7.93 -21.27
CA GLU A 94 3.87 -9.39 -21.10
C GLU A 94 3.95 -9.80 -19.62
N ALA A 95 3.71 -8.84 -18.73
CA ALA A 95 3.97 -8.96 -17.31
C ALA A 95 3.03 -9.98 -16.62
N ALA A 96 3.62 -10.80 -15.76
CA ALA A 96 2.90 -11.53 -14.71
C ALA A 96 3.24 -10.88 -13.37
N PRO A 97 2.30 -10.14 -12.73
CA PRO A 97 2.59 -9.43 -11.51
C PRO A 97 2.97 -10.37 -10.36
N ILE A 98 3.83 -9.88 -9.47
CA ILE A 98 4.15 -10.53 -8.19
C ILE A 98 3.42 -9.78 -7.09
N VAL A 99 2.76 -10.50 -6.17
CA VAL A 99 2.05 -9.88 -5.05
C VAL A 99 2.64 -10.39 -3.75
N ALA A 100 3.12 -9.49 -2.90
CA ALA A 100 3.65 -9.82 -1.58
C ALA A 100 3.08 -8.85 -0.54
N ASP A 101 2.46 -9.40 0.50
CA ASP A 101 2.00 -8.63 1.66
C ASP A 101 1.12 -7.41 1.29
N GLY A 102 0.26 -7.58 0.27
CA GLY A 102 -0.66 -6.55 -0.22
C GLY A 102 -0.05 -5.53 -1.20
N ILE A 103 1.20 -5.70 -1.61
CA ILE A 103 1.85 -4.89 -2.65
C ILE A 103 1.95 -5.71 -3.93
N MET A 104 1.47 -5.15 -5.04
CA MET A 104 1.62 -5.70 -6.39
C MET A 104 2.81 -5.04 -7.09
N TYR A 105 3.78 -5.85 -7.52
CA TYR A 105 4.91 -5.43 -8.33
C TYR A 105 4.62 -5.76 -9.79
N LEU A 106 4.54 -4.72 -10.62
CA LEU A 106 4.17 -4.80 -12.03
C LEU A 106 5.29 -4.25 -12.91
N PRO A 107 6.07 -5.11 -13.60
CA PRO A 107 6.95 -4.65 -14.65
C PRO A 107 6.13 -4.17 -15.85
N ALA A 108 6.61 -3.14 -16.54
CA ALA A 108 6.04 -2.62 -17.77
C ALA A 108 7.12 -2.57 -18.87
N SER A 109 6.73 -2.13 -20.08
CA SER A 109 7.66 -1.97 -21.20
C SER A 109 8.85 -1.09 -20.81
N TYR A 110 9.96 -1.19 -21.56
CA TYR A 110 11.16 -0.36 -21.38
C TYR A 110 11.74 -0.35 -19.96
N ASN A 111 11.69 -1.48 -19.25
CA ASN A 111 12.25 -1.66 -17.90
C ASN A 111 11.66 -0.71 -16.84
N HIS A 112 10.42 -0.26 -17.04
CA HIS A 112 9.65 0.40 -15.99
C HIS A 112 9.11 -0.64 -15.00
N LEU A 113 9.06 -0.28 -13.72
CA LEU A 113 8.53 -1.13 -12.65
C LEU A 113 7.67 -0.29 -11.70
N TYR A 114 6.47 -0.77 -11.40
CA TYR A 114 5.56 -0.15 -10.46
C TYR A 114 5.38 -1.05 -9.24
N ALA A 115 5.34 -0.45 -8.05
CA ALA A 115 4.71 -1.06 -6.89
C ALA A 115 3.37 -0.37 -6.64
N LEU A 116 2.31 -1.15 -6.63
CA LEU A 116 0.94 -0.70 -6.44
C LEU A 116 0.39 -1.29 -5.13
N ASP A 117 -0.53 -0.58 -4.49
CA ASP A 117 -1.39 -1.22 -3.51
C ASP A 117 -2.31 -2.22 -4.24
N ALA A 118 -2.30 -3.49 -3.83
CA ALA A 118 -3.06 -4.54 -4.52
C ALA A 118 -4.58 -4.41 -4.37
N VAL A 119 -5.07 -3.66 -3.37
CA VAL A 119 -6.50 -3.45 -3.10
C VAL A 119 -7.03 -2.24 -3.86
N THR A 120 -6.28 -1.13 -3.88
CA THR A 120 -6.75 0.14 -4.48
C THR A 120 -6.20 0.41 -5.88
N GLY A 121 -5.09 -0.24 -6.26
CA GLY A 121 -4.37 0.03 -7.51
C GLY A 121 -3.54 1.33 -7.47
N GLU A 122 -3.47 2.02 -6.33
CA GLU A 122 -2.69 3.25 -6.21
C GLU A 122 -1.18 2.98 -6.26
N PRO A 123 -0.41 3.77 -7.03
CA PRO A 123 1.05 3.61 -7.08
C PRO A 123 1.68 4.03 -5.75
N LEU A 124 2.44 3.11 -5.16
CA LEU A 124 3.27 3.35 -3.97
C LEU A 124 4.61 3.96 -4.38
N TRP A 125 5.22 3.41 -5.42
CA TRP A 125 6.43 3.93 -6.04
C TRP A 125 6.56 3.43 -7.48
N LYS A 126 7.44 4.09 -8.23
CA LYS A 126 7.86 3.65 -9.57
C LYS A 126 9.38 3.66 -9.67
N TYR A 127 9.90 2.77 -10.51
CA TYR A 127 11.30 2.71 -10.89
C TYR A 127 11.38 2.73 -12.41
N ASP A 128 12.19 3.65 -12.92
CA ASP A 128 12.39 3.87 -14.35
C ASP A 128 13.88 3.60 -14.62
N HIS A 129 14.20 2.51 -15.33
CA HIS A 129 15.58 2.20 -15.68
C HIS A 129 15.97 2.93 -16.98
N PRO A 130 16.97 3.82 -16.97
CA PRO A 130 17.39 4.50 -18.17
C PRO A 130 17.97 3.51 -19.17
N LEU A 131 17.48 3.56 -20.40
CA LEU A 131 18.00 2.77 -21.51
C LEU A 131 19.02 3.59 -22.32
N PRO A 132 20.00 2.95 -22.97
CA PRO A 132 20.91 3.64 -23.88
C PRO A 132 20.16 4.34 -25.03
N ASP A 133 20.64 5.51 -25.42
CA ASP A 133 20.05 6.29 -26.52
C ASP A 133 20.13 5.58 -27.88
N ASP A 134 21.08 4.65 -28.04
CA ASP A 134 21.29 3.85 -29.26
C ASP A 134 20.58 2.49 -29.22
N LEU A 135 19.68 2.27 -28.27
CA LEU A 135 18.93 1.03 -28.15
C LEU A 135 18.05 0.82 -29.38
N ARG A 136 18.40 -0.18 -30.21
CA ARG A 136 17.60 -0.61 -31.34
C ARG A 136 16.56 -1.61 -30.88
N ILE A 137 15.33 -1.14 -30.77
CA ILE A 137 14.15 -1.96 -30.55
C ILE A 137 13.62 -2.33 -31.94
N CYS A 138 13.45 -3.63 -32.18
CA CYS A 138 13.20 -4.29 -33.48
C CYS A 138 12.49 -3.46 -34.55
#